data_AF-A0A950RQH1-F1
#
_entry.id   AF-A0A950RQH1-F1
#
_cell.length_a   1.000
_cell.length_b   1.000
_cell.length_c   1.000
_cell.angle_alpha   90.00
_cell.angle_beta   90.00
_cell.angle_gamma   90.00
#
_symmetry.space_group_name_H-M   'P 1'
#
loop_
_entity.id
_entity.type
_entity.pdbx_description
1 polymer ?
#
loop_
_entity_poly.entity_id
_entity_poly.type
_entity_poly.pdbx_seq_one_letter_code
_entity_poly.pdbx_strand_id
1 'polypeptide(L)'
;MVRWIKVRFAPWAAVAAFFAVALGLRTVWTGPGRAQSGPADASPDVIVGDIHEAMSYGSENDISAFSIGTTSCNIGTKPLDWIPEPNPNHPVIAQNLYRVKDGRIEQIGLSWLKHGFFALNEDLCGTCQSSPGNQLGVNCSDPYSAGLNGQQQNLGPRSQVNVSLGKYVLPFRRPVPPATKAAGRLQVRNGDLDPAQNAGAEYFVEAQYVHPQDAQAGKGANNASY
;
A
#
# COMPACT_ATOMS: atom_id res chain seq x y z
N MET A 1 -13.67 -8.17 1.25
CA MET A 1 -13.01 -8.86 2.37
C MET A 1 -11.55 -8.46 2.28
N VAL A 2 -11.02 -7.76 3.29
CA VAL A 2 -9.62 -7.34 3.35
C VAL A 2 -8.77 -8.56 3.72
N ARG A 3 -7.86 -9.00 2.86
CA ARG A 3 -6.82 -10.01 3.05
C ARG A 3 -5.51 -9.33 3.48
N TRP A 4 -4.95 -9.87 4.55
CA TRP A 4 -3.71 -9.40 5.11
C TRP A 4 -2.57 -10.35 4.76
N ILE A 5 -1.36 -9.82 4.56
CA ILE A 5 -0.17 -10.66 4.42
C ILE A 5 0.48 -10.86 5.77
N LYS A 6 0.64 -12.14 6.12
CA LYS A 6 1.43 -12.56 7.28
C LYS A 6 2.91 -12.38 6.97
N VAL A 7 3.56 -11.42 7.63
CA VAL A 7 5.00 -11.22 7.56
C VAL A 7 5.67 -12.00 8.70
N ARG A 8 6.76 -12.72 8.40
CA ARG A 8 7.58 -13.41 9.42
C ARG A 8 8.90 -12.65 9.58
N PHE A 9 9.18 -12.19 10.80
CA PHE A 9 10.47 -11.62 11.15
C PHE A 9 11.37 -12.72 11.70
N ALA A 10 12.57 -12.89 11.13
CA ALA A 10 13.56 -13.83 11.64
C ALA A 10 14.30 -13.21 12.85
N PRO A 11 14.71 -14.03 13.85
CA PRO A 11 15.53 -13.54 14.95
C PRO A 11 16.88 -13.01 14.44
N TRP A 12 17.39 -11.96 15.08
CA TRP A 12 18.58 -11.22 14.67
C TRP A 12 19.86 -12.02 14.89
N ALA A 13 20.08 -13.05 14.08
CA ALA A 13 21.35 -13.75 13.93
C ALA A 13 21.29 -14.67 12.69
N ALA A 14 21.12 -14.11 11.49
CA ALA A 14 21.70 -14.69 10.26
C ALA A 14 21.40 -13.82 9.04
N VAL A 15 22.44 -13.75 8.21
CA VAL A 15 22.55 -13.23 6.86
C VAL A 15 21.39 -13.64 5.93
N ALA A 16 21.08 -12.73 5.01
CA ALA A 16 20.32 -12.86 3.76
C ALA A 16 19.72 -14.24 3.45
N ALA A 17 18.39 -14.30 3.38
CA ALA A 17 17.69 -15.33 2.64
C ALA A 17 16.45 -14.75 1.95
N PHE A 18 16.47 -14.77 0.61
CA PHE A 18 15.28 -14.61 -0.21
C PHE A 18 14.42 -15.86 -0.02
N PHE A 19 13.21 -15.70 0.50
CA PHE A 19 12.19 -16.75 0.48
C PHE A 19 10.96 -16.23 -0.27
N ALA A 20 10.85 -16.62 -1.54
CA ALA A 20 9.59 -16.61 -2.26
C ALA A 20 8.75 -17.79 -1.71
N VAL A 21 7.66 -17.48 -1.03
CA VAL A 21 6.67 -18.50 -0.62
C VAL A 21 5.59 -18.55 -1.69
N ALA A 22 5.64 -19.56 -2.57
CA ALA A 22 4.52 -19.90 -3.43
C ALA A 22 3.51 -20.73 -2.62
N LEU A 23 2.43 -20.09 -2.15
CA LEU A 23 1.28 -20.77 -1.54
C LEU A 23 0.19 -20.93 -2.60
N GLY A 24 0.05 -22.15 -3.12
CA GLY A 24 -1.12 -22.54 -3.92
C GLY A 24 -2.37 -22.59 -3.04
N LEU A 25 -3.22 -21.57 -3.14
CA LEU A 25 -4.53 -21.55 -2.48
C LEU A 25 -5.63 -21.74 -3.52
N ARG A 26 -6.37 -22.86 -3.40
CA ARG A 26 -7.65 -23.05 -4.10
C ARG A 26 -8.68 -22.12 -3.46
N THR A 27 -9.14 -21.13 -4.21
CA THR A 27 -10.25 -20.25 -3.80
C THR A 27 -11.58 -20.97 -3.94
N VAL A 28 -12.34 -21.05 -2.85
CA VAL A 28 -13.78 -21.31 -2.89
C VAL A 28 -14.47 -19.95 -2.99
N TRP A 29 -15.06 -19.68 -4.16
CA TRP A 29 -15.87 -18.49 -4.41
C TRP A 29 -17.23 -18.67 -3.72
N THR A 30 -17.55 -17.80 -2.76
CA THR A 30 -18.89 -17.71 -2.15
C THR A 30 -19.47 -16.32 -2.36
N GLY A 31 -20.02 -16.10 -3.56
CA GLY A 31 -21.06 -15.10 -3.86
C GLY A 31 -20.73 -13.60 -3.69
N PRO A 32 -21.43 -12.70 -4.40
CA PRO A 32 -21.20 -11.27 -4.29
C PRO A 32 -21.82 -10.74 -2.99
N GLY A 33 -20.98 -10.15 -2.14
CA GLY A 33 -21.42 -9.21 -1.11
C GLY A 33 -22.09 -8.01 -1.77
N ARG A 34 -23.23 -7.60 -1.19
CA ARG A 34 -24.16 -6.62 -1.74
C ARG A 34 -23.48 -5.25 -1.99
N ALA A 35 -23.15 -4.94 -3.24
CA ALA A 35 -22.77 -3.61 -3.67
C ALA A 35 -23.98 -2.67 -3.60
N GLN A 36 -23.80 -1.47 -3.06
CA GLN A 36 -24.79 -0.40 -3.18
C GLN A 36 -24.89 -0.01 -4.66
N SER A 37 -26.01 -0.38 -5.29
CA SER A 37 -26.32 -0.06 -6.68
C SER A 37 -26.85 1.37 -6.78
N GLY A 38 -25.97 2.33 -7.02
CA GLY A 38 -26.31 3.48 -7.87
C GLY A 38 -26.34 3.04 -9.34
N PRO A 39 -26.80 3.88 -10.29
CA PRO A 39 -26.51 3.65 -11.70
C PRO A 39 -25.01 3.38 -11.87
N ALA A 40 -24.62 2.60 -12.89
CA ALA A 40 -23.22 2.36 -13.21
C ALA A 40 -22.60 3.66 -13.72
N ASP A 41 -22.37 4.59 -12.80
CA ASP A 41 -21.77 5.89 -13.07
C ASP A 41 -20.37 5.62 -13.55
N ALA A 42 -20.11 6.00 -14.80
CA ALA A 42 -18.84 5.70 -15.41
C ALA A 42 -17.73 6.45 -14.65
N SER A 43 -16.97 5.72 -13.82
CA SER A 43 -15.98 6.28 -12.90
C SER A 43 -14.75 5.38 -12.79
N PRO A 44 -13.58 5.93 -12.40
CA PRO A 44 -12.49 5.11 -11.90
C PRO A 44 -12.83 4.54 -10.51
N ASP A 45 -12.12 3.49 -10.12
CA ASP A 45 -12.22 2.86 -8.79
C ASP A 45 -10.88 2.14 -8.51
N VAL A 46 -10.06 2.70 -7.60
CA VAL A 46 -8.73 2.13 -7.28
C VAL A 46 -8.75 1.34 -5.99
N ILE A 47 -8.32 0.09 -6.09
CA ILE A 47 -8.13 -0.80 -4.96
C ILE A 47 -6.70 -1.30 -4.87
N VAL A 48 -6.35 -1.87 -3.72
CA VAL A 48 -5.16 -2.74 -3.61
C VAL A 48 -5.52 -4.09 -4.21
N GLY A 49 -4.85 -4.47 -5.28
CA GLY A 49 -4.96 -5.76 -5.94
C GLY A 49 -3.98 -6.80 -5.43
N ASP A 50 -2.80 -6.37 -5.00
CA ASP A 50 -1.81 -7.24 -4.38
C ASP A 50 -0.94 -6.53 -3.34
N ILE A 51 -0.46 -7.29 -2.37
CA ILE A 51 0.68 -6.96 -1.54
C ILE A 51 1.66 -8.10 -1.78
N HIS A 52 2.92 -7.85 -2.17
CA HIS A 52 3.75 -8.95 -2.72
C HIS A 52 5.19 -8.98 -2.26
N GLU A 53 5.64 -7.96 -1.52
CA GLU A 53 7.03 -7.85 -1.11
C GLU A 53 7.10 -7.13 0.24
N ALA A 54 8.09 -7.49 1.07
CA ALA A 54 8.49 -6.68 2.22
C ALA A 54 10.00 -6.48 2.18
N MET A 55 10.45 -5.23 2.32
CA MET A 55 11.86 -4.85 2.34
C MET A 55 12.19 -4.17 3.66
N SER A 56 13.30 -4.61 4.29
CA SER A 56 13.89 -3.93 5.43
C SER A 56 14.94 -2.93 4.96
N TYR A 57 14.94 -1.73 5.53
CA TYR A 57 16.00 -0.72 5.41
C TYR A 57 16.96 -0.75 6.60
N GLY A 58 16.85 -1.78 7.44
CA GLY A 58 17.56 -1.93 8.70
C GLY A 58 16.89 -1.14 9.83
N SER A 59 17.62 -1.07 10.94
CA SER A 59 17.17 -0.39 12.15
C SER A 59 18.13 0.72 12.53
N GLU A 60 17.59 1.77 13.12
CA GLU A 60 18.31 2.91 13.62
C GLU A 60 17.71 3.31 14.96
N ASN A 61 18.52 3.28 16.02
CA ASN A 61 18.05 3.37 17.40
C ASN A 61 16.99 2.29 17.69
N ASP A 62 15.89 2.65 18.34
CA ASP A 62 14.76 1.77 18.68
C ASP A 62 13.78 1.54 17.51
N ILE A 63 14.09 1.99 16.29
CA ILE A 63 13.16 1.92 15.16
C ILE A 63 13.72 1.02 14.05
N SER A 64 12.94 0.04 13.65
CA SER A 64 13.11 -0.72 12.41
C SER A 64 12.30 -0.09 11.30
N ALA A 65 12.89 0.01 10.11
CA ALA A 65 12.29 0.65 8.95
C ALA A 65 12.02 -0.35 7.83
N PHE A 66 10.80 -0.32 7.30
CA PHE A 66 10.35 -1.21 6.24
C PHE A 66 9.68 -0.45 5.09
N SER A 67 9.45 -1.16 4.00
CA SER A 67 8.48 -0.80 2.97
C SER A 67 7.89 -2.09 2.39
N ILE A 68 6.69 -1.97 1.84
CA ILE A 68 5.92 -3.08 1.29
C ILE A 68 5.71 -2.87 -0.22
N GLY A 69 5.82 -3.93 -1.02
CA GLY A 69 5.45 -3.91 -2.44
C GLY A 69 3.95 -4.03 -2.60
N THR A 70 3.35 -3.18 -3.43
CA THR A 70 1.90 -3.06 -3.60
C THR A 70 1.55 -3.07 -5.08
N THR A 71 0.43 -3.69 -5.43
CA THR A 71 -0.15 -3.61 -6.77
C THR A 71 -1.53 -3.00 -6.65
N SER A 72 -1.79 -1.93 -7.41
CA SER A 72 -3.14 -1.36 -7.52
C SER A 72 -3.92 -1.99 -8.67
N CYS A 73 -5.24 -1.94 -8.57
CA CYS A 73 -6.17 -2.27 -9.65
C CYS A 73 -7.13 -1.11 -9.87
N ASN A 74 -7.41 -0.77 -11.13
CA ASN A 74 -8.57 0.04 -11.45
C ASN A 74 -9.75 -0.88 -11.83
N ILE A 75 -10.63 -1.14 -10.87
CA ILE A 75 -11.84 -1.97 -11.06
C ILE A 75 -13.06 -1.13 -11.50
N GLY A 76 -12.83 0.14 -11.83
CA GLY A 76 -13.85 1.05 -12.32
C GLY A 76 -14.16 0.80 -13.79
N THR A 77 -14.87 1.74 -14.40
CA THR A 77 -15.28 1.69 -15.81
C THR A 77 -14.69 2.84 -16.64
N LYS A 78 -13.76 3.61 -16.06
CA LYS A 78 -12.97 4.64 -16.77
C LYS A 78 -11.50 4.59 -16.35
N PRO A 79 -10.56 5.00 -17.21
CA PRO A 79 -9.19 5.24 -16.82
C PRO A 79 -9.10 6.21 -15.63
N LEU A 80 -8.16 5.94 -14.75
CA LEU A 80 -7.84 6.76 -13.58
C LEU A 80 -6.54 7.51 -13.85
N ASP A 81 -6.49 8.81 -13.60
CA ASP A 81 -5.27 9.57 -13.82
C ASP A 81 -4.15 9.13 -12.86
N TRP A 82 -2.92 9.21 -13.34
CA TRP A 82 -1.69 8.82 -12.63
C TRP A 82 -0.56 9.82 -12.94
N ILE A 83 -0.91 11.11 -12.91
CA ILE A 83 -0.07 12.18 -13.43
C ILE A 83 0.99 12.52 -12.37
N PRO A 84 2.30 12.42 -12.69
CA PRO A 84 3.35 12.73 -11.75
C PRO A 84 3.35 14.21 -11.34
N GLU A 85 4.13 14.53 -10.32
CA GLU A 85 4.42 15.92 -9.95
C GLU A 85 4.86 16.76 -11.17
N PRO A 86 4.46 18.04 -11.25
CA PRO A 86 3.85 18.87 -10.21
C PRO A 86 2.31 18.80 -10.14
N ASN A 87 1.66 17.83 -10.77
CA ASN A 87 0.21 17.66 -10.71
C ASN A 87 -0.21 16.79 -9.50
N PRO A 88 -1.15 17.22 -8.63
CA PRO A 88 -1.61 16.44 -7.48
C PRO A 88 -2.70 15.39 -7.85
N ASN A 89 -2.66 14.86 -9.07
CA ASN A 89 -3.64 13.89 -9.58
C ASN A 89 -2.97 12.54 -9.86
N HIS A 90 -2.50 11.92 -8.79
CA HIS A 90 -1.97 10.57 -8.70
C HIS A 90 -2.34 10.01 -7.32
N PRO A 91 -2.18 8.70 -7.06
CA PRO A 91 -2.51 8.18 -5.75
C PRO A 91 -1.42 8.48 -4.74
N VAL A 92 -1.82 8.60 -3.48
CA VAL A 92 -0.92 8.47 -2.35
C VAL A 92 -1.17 7.12 -1.66
N ILE A 93 -0.09 6.42 -1.32
CA ILE A 93 -0.14 5.02 -0.88
C ILE A 93 0.30 4.95 0.57
N ALA A 94 -0.61 4.54 1.45
CA ALA A 94 -0.35 4.29 2.86
C ALA A 94 0.13 2.86 3.08
N GLN A 95 1.00 2.67 4.07
CA GLN A 95 1.38 1.35 4.58
C GLN A 95 1.25 1.34 6.11
N ASN A 96 0.71 0.25 6.65
CA ASN A 96 0.52 0.04 8.08
C ASN A 96 1.00 -1.38 8.46
N LEU A 97 1.50 -1.53 9.68
CA LEU A 97 1.84 -2.84 10.26
C LEU A 97 1.02 -3.07 11.54
N TYR A 98 0.45 -4.26 11.65
CA TYR A 98 -0.34 -4.70 12.78
C TYR A 98 0.27 -5.95 13.40
N ARG A 99 0.19 -6.03 14.73
CA ARG A 99 0.45 -7.24 15.50
C ARG A 99 -0.87 -7.80 15.99
N VAL A 100 -1.08 -9.10 15.79
CA VAL A 100 -2.15 -9.86 16.45
C VAL A 100 -1.51 -10.76 17.49
N LYS A 101 -1.85 -10.56 18.75
CA LYS A 101 -1.35 -11.34 19.88
C LYS A 101 -2.42 -11.40 20.96
N ASP A 102 -2.60 -12.56 21.58
CA ASP A 102 -3.53 -12.77 22.70
C ASP A 102 -4.98 -12.27 22.41
N GLY A 103 -5.46 -12.49 21.18
CA GLY A 103 -6.79 -12.08 20.74
C GLY A 103 -6.96 -10.58 20.46
N ARG A 104 -5.89 -9.79 20.48
CA ARG A 104 -5.89 -8.35 20.23
C ARG A 104 -5.14 -8.00 18.94
N ILE A 105 -5.72 -7.10 18.14
CA ILE A 105 -5.03 -6.43 17.03
C ILE A 105 -4.50 -5.07 17.49
N GLU A 106 -3.24 -4.79 17.19
CA GLU A 106 -2.56 -3.54 17.54
C GLU A 106 -1.85 -2.99 16.32
N GLN A 107 -2.09 -1.72 15.96
CA GLN A 107 -1.28 -1.04 14.96
C GLN A 107 0.06 -0.67 15.59
N ILE A 108 1.14 -1.30 15.14
CA ILE A 108 2.50 -1.12 15.67
C ILE A 108 3.41 -0.35 14.71
N GLY A 109 2.96 -0.14 13.46
CA GLY A 109 3.72 0.59 12.47
C GLY A 109 2.88 1.44 11.54
N LEU A 110 3.46 2.57 11.15
CA LEU A 110 2.86 3.57 10.28
C LEU A 110 3.94 4.16 9.35
N SER A 111 3.65 4.27 8.06
CA SER A 111 4.49 4.99 7.10
C SER A 111 3.97 6.41 6.82
N TRP A 112 4.81 7.27 6.24
CA TRP A 112 4.32 8.37 5.39
C TRP A 112 3.70 7.80 4.11
N LEU A 113 3.07 8.66 3.31
CA LEU A 113 2.38 8.23 2.09
C LEU A 113 3.33 8.32 0.90
N LYS A 114 3.38 7.27 0.09
CA LYS A 114 4.13 7.29 -1.16
C LYS A 114 3.30 7.92 -2.28
N HIS A 115 3.86 8.90 -2.97
CA HIS A 115 3.26 9.52 -4.15
C HIS A 115 3.47 8.67 -5.43
N GLY A 116 2.38 8.42 -6.16
CA GLY A 116 2.38 7.82 -7.50
C GLY A 116 3.10 8.67 -8.54
N PHE A 117 3.63 8.03 -9.59
CA PHE A 117 4.33 8.75 -10.66
C PHE A 117 4.21 8.12 -12.05
N PHE A 118 3.87 6.83 -12.15
CA PHE A 118 3.68 6.13 -13.43
C PHE A 118 2.85 4.86 -13.23
N ALA A 119 1.96 4.53 -14.17
CA ALA A 119 1.15 3.32 -14.18
C ALA A 119 1.62 2.35 -15.27
N LEU A 120 2.04 1.14 -14.90
CA LEU A 120 2.55 0.15 -15.87
C LEU A 120 1.46 -0.48 -16.75
N ASN A 121 0.19 -0.48 -16.30
CA ASN A 121 -0.95 -1.05 -17.03
C ASN A 121 -0.79 -2.56 -17.37
N GLU A 122 -0.60 -3.38 -16.33
CA GLU A 122 -0.51 -4.83 -16.42
C GLU A 122 -1.87 -5.54 -16.23
N ASP A 123 -1.90 -6.88 -16.33
CA ASP A 123 -3.14 -7.69 -16.41
C ASP A 123 -3.54 -8.42 -15.11
N LEU A 124 -3.02 -8.04 -13.92
CA LEU A 124 -3.34 -8.76 -12.68
C LEU A 124 -4.86 -8.72 -12.37
N CYS A 125 -5.52 -7.61 -12.70
CA CYS A 125 -6.89 -7.32 -12.27
C CYS A 125 -7.96 -7.79 -13.27
N GLY A 126 -7.54 -8.37 -14.40
CA GLY A 126 -8.42 -8.78 -15.48
C GLY A 126 -7.81 -8.48 -16.84
N THR A 127 -8.65 -8.46 -17.89
CA THR A 127 -8.21 -8.03 -19.22
C THR A 127 -7.98 -6.52 -19.23
N CYS A 128 -6.73 -6.08 -19.17
CA CYS A 128 -6.36 -4.68 -19.10
C CYS A 128 -6.76 -3.93 -20.38
N GLN A 129 -7.53 -2.85 -20.20
CA GLN A 129 -7.77 -1.84 -21.22
C GLN A 129 -6.67 -0.79 -21.11
N SER A 130 -5.50 -1.15 -21.62
CA SER A 130 -4.27 -0.37 -21.44
C SER A 130 -4.43 1.10 -21.84
N SER A 131 -3.83 1.97 -21.03
CA SER A 131 -3.77 3.42 -21.23
C SER A 131 -2.30 3.89 -21.17
N PRO A 132 -1.97 5.12 -21.59
CA PRO A 132 -0.61 5.64 -21.42
C PRO A 132 -0.24 5.70 -19.93
N GLY A 133 1.06 5.63 -19.59
CA GLY A 133 1.49 5.47 -18.20
C GLY A 133 1.23 6.65 -17.24
N ASN A 134 0.62 7.73 -17.71
CA ASN A 134 0.04 8.77 -16.86
C ASN A 134 -1.43 8.50 -16.50
N GLN A 135 -1.95 7.30 -16.80
CA GLN A 135 -3.27 6.80 -16.44
C GLN A 135 -3.22 5.29 -16.15
N LEU A 136 -3.97 4.84 -15.16
CA LEU A 136 -4.26 3.42 -14.94
C LEU A 136 -5.57 3.06 -15.64
N GLY A 137 -5.47 2.26 -16.70
CA GLY A 137 -6.58 1.82 -17.53
C GLY A 137 -7.56 0.91 -16.80
N VAL A 138 -8.73 0.70 -17.39
CA VAL A 138 -9.79 -0.15 -16.80
C VAL A 138 -9.32 -1.60 -16.76
N ASN A 139 -9.54 -2.26 -15.62
CA ASN A 139 -9.07 -3.62 -15.31
C ASN A 139 -7.55 -3.81 -15.34
N CYS A 140 -6.79 -2.72 -15.43
CA CYS A 140 -5.34 -2.78 -15.41
C CYS A 140 -4.79 -2.74 -13.98
N SER A 141 -3.58 -3.28 -13.80
CA SER A 141 -2.79 -3.19 -12.58
C SER A 141 -1.57 -2.29 -12.73
N ASP A 142 -1.13 -1.74 -11.59
CA ASP A 142 0.16 -1.06 -11.47
C ASP A 142 0.91 -1.56 -10.23
N PRO A 143 1.99 -2.36 -10.41
CA PRO A 143 2.86 -2.79 -9.32
C PRO A 143 3.93 -1.75 -8.99
N TYR A 144 4.08 -1.44 -7.70
CA TYR A 144 5.25 -0.79 -7.13
C TYR A 144 5.98 -1.76 -6.21
N SER A 145 7.28 -1.93 -6.43
CA SER A 145 8.14 -2.69 -5.52
C SER A 145 8.24 -2.01 -4.15
N ALA A 146 8.65 -2.78 -3.14
CA ALA A 146 8.94 -2.24 -1.82
C ALA A 146 10.03 -1.15 -1.89
N GLY A 147 10.99 -1.29 -2.80
CA GLY A 147 12.04 -0.30 -3.07
C GLY A 147 11.48 1.05 -3.55
N LEU A 148 10.57 1.04 -4.52
CA LEU A 148 9.91 2.25 -5.02
C LEU A 148 9.00 2.87 -3.96
N ASN A 149 8.27 2.03 -3.23
CA ASN A 149 7.39 2.48 -2.16
C ASN A 149 8.14 3.05 -0.95
N GLY A 150 9.40 2.68 -0.74
CA GLY A 150 10.24 3.17 0.35
C GLY A 150 11.20 4.29 -0.06
N GLN A 151 11.10 4.81 -1.28
CA GLN A 151 11.98 5.86 -1.77
C GLN A 151 11.62 7.20 -1.10
N GLN A 152 12.47 7.66 -0.18
CA GLN A 152 12.21 8.82 0.67
C GLN A 152 11.84 10.10 -0.09
N GLN A 153 12.35 10.28 -1.30
CA GLN A 153 11.95 11.42 -2.11
C GLN A 153 10.45 11.41 -2.36
N ASN A 154 9.82 10.27 -2.60
CA ASN A 154 8.39 10.19 -2.92
C ASN A 154 7.49 10.06 -1.67
N LEU A 155 8.03 10.25 -0.46
CA LEU A 155 7.29 10.09 0.79
C LEU A 155 6.84 11.44 1.34
N GLY A 156 5.54 11.61 1.51
CA GLY A 156 4.89 12.80 2.07
C GLY A 156 4.11 12.50 3.36
N PRO A 157 4.11 13.40 4.36
CA PRO A 157 3.44 13.17 5.63
C PRO A 157 1.93 13.04 5.45
N ARG A 158 1.32 12.10 6.19
CA ARG A 158 -0.14 11.87 6.20
C ARG A 158 -0.94 13.14 6.52
N SER A 159 -0.39 14.03 7.34
CA SER A 159 -1.05 15.28 7.76
C SER A 159 -1.28 16.28 6.62
N GLN A 160 -0.69 16.08 5.44
CA GLN A 160 -0.88 16.92 4.25
C GLN A 160 -1.95 16.40 3.29
N VAL A 161 -2.62 15.29 3.63
CA VAL A 161 -3.62 14.65 2.78
C VAL A 161 -4.98 14.67 3.48
N ASN A 162 -5.98 15.24 2.82
CA ASN A 162 -7.38 15.02 3.18
C ASN A 162 -7.83 13.71 2.57
N VAL A 163 -7.83 12.66 3.39
CA VAL A 163 -8.10 11.28 2.95
C VAL A 163 -9.52 11.10 2.43
N SER A 164 -10.51 11.79 3.04
CA SER A 164 -11.92 11.69 2.62
C SER A 164 -12.18 12.30 1.25
N LEU A 165 -11.41 13.31 0.86
CA LEU A 165 -11.51 13.95 -0.46
C LEU A 165 -10.45 13.43 -1.45
N GLY A 166 -9.51 12.61 -0.97
CA GLY A 166 -8.32 12.20 -1.71
C GLY A 166 -7.39 13.35 -2.10
N LYS A 167 -7.53 14.55 -1.51
CA LYS A 167 -6.85 15.77 -1.96
C LYS A 167 -5.61 16.07 -1.11
N TYR A 168 -4.58 16.59 -1.76
CA TYR A 168 -3.36 17.08 -1.15
C TYR A 168 -2.78 18.23 -1.99
N VAL A 169 -1.87 19.02 -1.41
CA VAL A 169 -1.24 20.17 -2.06
C VAL A 169 0.23 19.85 -2.33
N LEU A 170 0.69 20.19 -3.54
CA LEU A 170 2.10 20.15 -3.91
C LEU A 170 2.75 21.53 -3.77
N PRO A 171 4.05 21.61 -3.41
CA PRO A 171 4.91 20.49 -3.03
C PRO A 171 4.56 19.95 -1.62
N PHE A 172 4.62 18.63 -1.44
CA PHE A 172 4.55 18.03 -0.11
C PHE A 172 5.91 18.08 0.60
N ARG A 173 5.90 17.95 1.93
CA ARG A 173 7.12 17.90 2.73
C ARG A 173 7.80 16.54 2.56
N ARG A 174 9.09 16.54 2.20
CA ARG A 174 9.90 15.33 2.07
C ARG A 174 10.82 15.15 3.28
N PRO A 175 11.28 13.92 3.57
CA PRO A 175 12.48 13.72 4.38
C PRO A 175 13.65 14.53 3.81
N VAL A 176 14.24 15.39 4.63
CA VAL A 176 15.34 16.27 4.22
C VAL A 176 16.69 15.63 4.58
N PRO A 177 17.67 15.58 3.66
CA PRO A 177 19.01 15.10 3.96
C PRO A 177 19.72 15.90 5.09
N PRO A 178 20.53 15.24 5.96
CA PRO A 178 20.72 13.80 6.04
C PRO A 178 19.51 13.13 6.71
N ALA A 179 18.73 12.40 5.93
CA ALA A 179 17.56 11.69 6.42
C ALA A 179 18.01 10.36 7.05
N THR A 180 17.44 10.02 8.19
CA THR A 180 17.64 8.70 8.81
C THR A 180 17.14 7.61 7.87
N LYS A 181 17.58 6.36 8.10
CA LYS A 181 17.05 5.21 7.34
C LYS A 181 15.55 5.04 7.55
N ALA A 182 15.03 5.49 8.68
CA ALA A 182 13.61 5.40 9.02
C ALA A 182 12.74 6.51 8.43
N ALA A 183 13.29 7.68 8.08
CA ALA A 183 12.48 8.86 7.80
C ALA A 183 11.44 8.61 6.69
N GLY A 184 10.15 8.80 7.02
CA GLY A 184 8.99 8.58 6.15
C GLY A 184 8.63 7.12 5.86
N ARG A 185 9.53 6.16 6.06
CA ARG A 185 9.27 4.73 5.80
C ARG A 185 8.30 4.12 6.83
N LEU A 186 7.87 2.88 6.64
CA LEU A 186 7.08 2.15 7.63
C LEU A 186 7.93 1.91 8.87
N GLN A 187 7.66 2.64 9.95
CA GLN A 187 8.45 2.61 11.19
C GLN A 187 7.77 1.74 12.24
N VAL A 188 8.56 0.90 12.91
CA VAL A 188 8.11 -0.01 13.97
C VAL A 188 9.14 0.00 15.08
N ARG A 189 8.71 -0.03 16.35
CA ARG A 189 9.66 -0.17 17.47
C ARG A 189 10.28 -1.56 17.48
N ASN A 190 11.57 -1.65 17.80
CA ASN A 190 12.27 -2.93 17.84
C ASN A 190 11.65 -3.88 18.87
N GLY A 191 11.24 -3.37 20.03
CA GLY A 191 10.56 -4.16 21.06
C GLY A 191 9.22 -4.76 20.61
N ASP A 192 8.53 -4.14 19.64
CA ASP A 192 7.28 -4.68 19.10
C ASP A 192 7.50 -5.85 18.14
N LEU A 193 8.73 -5.99 17.63
CA LEU A 193 9.14 -7.07 16.73
C LEU A 193 9.94 -8.17 17.44
N ASP A 194 10.38 -7.93 18.68
CA ASP A 194 11.20 -8.86 19.45
C ASP A 194 10.43 -10.18 19.70
N PRO A 195 10.86 -11.32 19.13
CA PRO A 195 10.18 -12.59 19.31
C PRO A 195 10.17 -13.08 20.76
N ALA A 196 11.16 -12.69 21.57
CA ALA A 196 11.22 -13.06 22.98
C ALA A 196 10.13 -12.35 23.80
N GLN A 197 9.75 -11.12 23.41
CA GLN A 197 8.69 -10.34 24.05
C GLN A 197 7.31 -10.62 23.43
N ASN A 198 7.30 -11.08 22.18
CA ASN A 198 6.10 -11.25 21.36
C ASN A 198 5.89 -12.70 20.91
N ALA A 199 6.17 -13.65 21.80
CA ALA A 199 5.90 -15.07 21.55
C ALA A 199 4.42 -15.27 21.17
N GLY A 200 4.18 -16.04 20.10
CA GLY A 200 2.84 -16.30 19.57
C GLY A 200 2.22 -15.17 18.74
N ALA A 201 2.91 -14.03 18.57
CA ALA A 201 2.41 -12.94 17.75
C ALA A 201 2.42 -13.26 16.24
N GLU A 202 1.41 -12.76 15.54
CA GLU A 202 1.35 -12.72 14.09
C GLU A 202 1.40 -11.27 13.61
N TYR A 203 2.08 -11.02 12.49
CA TYR A 203 2.24 -9.67 11.95
C TYR A 203 1.59 -9.56 10.59
N PHE A 204 0.86 -8.48 10.38
CA PHE A 204 0.05 -8.24 9.20
C PHE A 204 0.31 -6.86 8.63
N VAL A 205 0.42 -6.75 7.32
CA VAL A 205 0.60 -5.47 6.62
C VAL A 205 -0.64 -5.07 5.85
N GLU A 206 -0.92 -3.77 5.84
CA GLU A 206 -1.95 -3.13 5.02
C GLU A 206 -1.30 -2.20 4.00
N ALA A 207 -1.97 -2.04 2.88
CA ALA A 207 -1.79 -0.89 2.02
C ALA A 207 -3.13 -0.20 1.77
N GLN A 208 -3.10 1.09 1.47
CA GLN A 208 -4.29 1.84 1.05
C GLN A 208 -3.89 2.82 -0.05
N TYR A 209 -4.65 2.83 -1.15
CA TYR A 209 -4.52 3.85 -2.20
C TYR A 209 -5.53 4.95 -1.93
N VAL A 210 -5.11 6.21 -2.06
CA VAL A 210 -6.02 7.36 -1.91
C VAL A 210 -5.84 8.24 -3.13
N HIS A 211 -6.91 8.48 -3.87
CA HIS A 211 -6.87 9.23 -5.13
C HIS A 211 -8.01 10.26 -5.20
N PRO A 212 -7.78 11.49 -5.69
CA PRO A 212 -8.82 12.51 -5.82
C PRO A 212 -10.05 12.06 -6.64
N GLN A 213 -9.83 11.47 -7.81
CA GLN A 213 -10.90 11.01 -8.70
C GLN A 213 -11.69 9.81 -8.15
N ASP A 214 -11.04 8.93 -7.40
CA ASP A 214 -11.66 7.79 -6.72
C ASP A 214 -12.57 8.25 -5.58
N ALA A 215 -12.08 9.19 -4.76
CA ALA A 215 -12.87 9.82 -3.70
C ALA A 215 -14.04 10.63 -4.28
N GLN A 216 -13.83 11.39 -5.37
CA GLN A 216 -14.89 12.14 -6.05
C GLN A 216 -15.98 11.22 -6.62
N ALA A 217 -15.61 10.01 -7.05
CA ALA A 217 -16.54 8.98 -7.52
C ALA A 217 -17.27 8.24 -6.38
N GLY A 218 -17.00 8.57 -5.12
CA GLY A 218 -17.58 7.89 -3.96
C GLY A 218 -17.06 6.46 -3.78
N LYS A 219 -15.88 6.14 -4.33
CA LYS A 219 -15.30 4.79 -4.30
C LYS A 219 -14.30 4.57 -3.17
N GLY A 220 -13.77 5.64 -2.56
CA GLY A 220 -12.70 5.56 -1.55
C GLY A 220 -12.97 4.80 -0.24
N ALA A 221 -14.07 4.07 -0.10
CA ALA A 221 -14.33 3.15 1.01
C ALA A 221 -13.82 1.71 0.76
N ASN A 222 -13.43 1.36 -0.48
CA ASN A 222 -12.88 0.04 -0.83
C ASN A 222 -11.37 0.08 -1.10
N ASN A 223 -10.70 1.22 -0.95
CA ASN A 223 -9.34 1.41 -1.42
C ASN A 223 -8.23 0.82 -0.51
N ALA A 224 -8.64 0.08 0.52
CA ALA A 224 -7.82 -0.79 1.37
C ALA A 224 -8.34 -2.25 1.32
N SER A 225 -8.68 -2.76 0.12
CA SER A 225 -9.38 -4.05 -0.06
C SER A 225 -8.55 -5.22 -0.54
N TYR A 226 -7.22 -5.21 -0.37
CA TYR A 226 -6.47 -6.45 -0.55
C TYR A 226 -6.82 -7.37 0.58
#